data_AF-A0A8B8N3L2-F1
#
_entry.id   AF-A0A8B8N3L2-F1
#
_cell.length_a   1.000
_cell.length_b   1.000
_cell.length_c   1.000
_cell.angle_alpha   90.00
_cell.angle_beta   90.00
_cell.angle_gamma   90.00
#
_symmetry.space_group_name_H-M   'P 1'
#
loop_
_entity.id
_entity.type
_entity.pdbx_description
1 polymer ?
#
loop_
_entity_poly.entity_id
_entity_poly.type
_entity_poly.pdbx_seq_one_letter_code
_entity_poly.pdbx_strand_id
1 'polypeptide(L)'
;MTTSEIHREADCATTKEIRDAAPSHYVLKIKSFSLFTKNNIDKYESSEFEAGGYQWKLILYPNGDKSRNGEDHISIYLAASGTSPFQLGGAIHVAVRFSLYDQICDRYLTKQGRVARLHAFRAECGVPRFMTLKNFADRSNGYLVDDTCFFGADVFIIKSSGVGECVTLKESTSYTHEWKILTLPSLGDDSRYSEAFTVGDHKWKVLLYPRGNQANRGQNLSVFLFLVDAEKLAAGQKVNARFVIRLKGPYNVVHHQPEAWTMWFSSSITNWGWPAFMPLKTVGERVSDDSCVIAAEVTVLGTVSKLP
;
A
#
# COMPACT_ATOMS: atom_id res chain seq x y z
N MET A 1 -40.71 -30.41 -8.11
CA MET A 1 -39.25 -30.43 -8.27
C MET A 1 -38.71 -29.16 -7.64
N THR A 2 -38.38 -29.22 -6.36
CA THR A 2 -37.77 -28.11 -5.62
C THR A 2 -36.28 -28.37 -5.56
N THR A 3 -35.52 -27.54 -6.27
CA THR A 3 -34.06 -27.54 -6.27
C THR A 3 -33.57 -27.05 -4.91
N SER A 4 -32.99 -27.97 -4.15
CA SER A 4 -32.21 -27.68 -2.95
C SER A 4 -30.99 -26.85 -3.34
N GLU A 5 -30.97 -25.59 -2.92
CA GLU A 5 -29.74 -24.79 -2.92
C GLU A 5 -28.76 -25.41 -1.92
N ILE A 6 -27.76 -26.10 -2.47
CA ILE A 6 -26.61 -26.61 -1.75
C ILE A 6 -25.83 -25.39 -1.27
N HIS A 7 -26.00 -25.02 0.01
CA HIS A 7 -25.08 -24.13 0.70
C HIS A 7 -23.73 -24.86 0.81
N ARG A 8 -22.84 -24.62 -0.17
CA ARG A 8 -21.42 -24.96 -0.06
C ARG A 8 -20.80 -24.04 0.99
N GLU A 9 -20.86 -24.42 2.26
CA GLU A 9 -20.02 -23.83 3.29
C GLU A 9 -18.59 -24.34 3.08
N ALA A 10 -17.81 -23.56 2.33
CA ALA A 10 -16.36 -23.73 2.26
C ALA A 10 -15.76 -23.72 3.68
N ASP A 11 -14.64 -24.42 3.86
CA ASP A 11 -13.91 -24.53 5.14
C ASP A 11 -13.79 -23.14 5.84
N CYS A 12 -14.04 -23.12 7.14
CA CYS A 12 -13.98 -21.91 7.95
C CYS A 12 -12.52 -21.49 8.23
N ALA A 13 -11.58 -22.44 8.11
CA ALA A 13 -10.16 -22.16 8.06
C ALA A 13 -9.74 -21.79 6.63
N THR A 14 -9.02 -20.68 6.47
CA THR A 14 -8.55 -20.20 5.16
C THR A 14 -7.13 -20.65 4.85
N THR A 15 -6.28 -20.86 5.86
CA THR A 15 -4.90 -21.32 5.69
C THR A 15 -4.46 -22.21 6.85
N LYS A 16 -3.52 -23.11 6.57
CA LYS A 16 -2.84 -23.99 7.53
C LYS A 16 -1.33 -23.77 7.41
N GLU A 17 -0.65 -23.54 8.52
CA GLU A 17 0.80 -23.33 8.59
C GLU A 17 1.40 -24.11 9.76
N ILE A 18 2.68 -24.46 9.64
CA ILE A 18 3.50 -24.98 10.75
C ILE A 18 4.52 -23.87 11.07
N ARG A 19 4.68 -23.54 12.35
CA ARG A 19 5.63 -22.52 12.79
C ARG A 19 6.32 -22.91 14.09
N ASP A 20 7.53 -22.41 14.30
CA ASP A 20 8.29 -22.66 15.54
C ASP A 20 7.94 -21.64 16.63
N ALA A 21 7.62 -20.41 16.24
CA ALA A 21 7.27 -19.34 17.17
C ALA A 21 5.94 -19.60 17.87
N ALA A 22 5.93 -19.41 19.20
CA ALA A 22 4.73 -19.50 20.02
C ALA A 22 3.68 -18.42 19.64
N PRO A 23 2.39 -18.65 19.97
CA PRO A 23 1.34 -17.64 19.87
C PRO A 23 1.68 -16.39 20.67
N SER A 24 1.44 -15.22 20.06
CA SER A 24 1.81 -13.91 20.57
C SER A 24 0.87 -13.37 21.63
N HIS A 25 -0.41 -13.77 21.64
CA HIS A 25 -1.41 -13.13 22.51
C HIS A 25 -1.91 -14.04 23.64
N TYR A 26 -2.16 -15.32 23.36
CA TYR A 26 -2.68 -16.23 24.37
C TYR A 26 -2.25 -17.67 24.16
N VAL A 27 -1.95 -18.36 25.27
CA VAL A 27 -1.71 -19.80 25.32
C VAL A 27 -2.54 -20.40 26.45
N LEU A 28 -3.38 -21.37 26.10
CA LEU A 28 -4.17 -22.17 27.02
C LEU A 28 -3.54 -23.54 27.17
N LYS A 29 -2.97 -23.83 28.33
CA LYS A 29 -2.56 -25.19 28.72
C LYS A 29 -3.73 -25.91 29.37
N ILE A 30 -4.04 -27.10 28.88
CA ILE A 30 -5.03 -28.00 29.47
C ILE A 30 -4.32 -29.23 29.99
N LYS A 31 -4.59 -29.59 31.24
CA LYS A 31 -4.18 -30.86 31.84
C LYS A 31 -5.41 -31.73 32.03
N SER A 32 -5.21 -33.05 31.97
CA SER A 32 -6.26 -34.04 32.12
C SER A 32 -7.40 -33.86 31.10
N PHE A 33 -7.06 -33.63 29.83
CA PHE A 33 -8.01 -33.32 28.75
C PHE A 33 -9.13 -34.36 28.63
N SER A 34 -8.82 -35.64 28.84
CA SER A 34 -9.80 -36.73 28.80
C SER A 34 -10.97 -36.56 29.79
N LEU A 35 -10.81 -35.75 30.84
CA LEU A 35 -11.87 -35.48 31.81
C LEU A 35 -13.02 -34.63 31.24
N PHE A 36 -12.80 -33.88 30.15
CA PHE A 36 -13.89 -33.17 29.49
C PHE A 36 -15.00 -34.13 29.06
N THR A 37 -14.63 -35.22 28.37
CA THR A 37 -15.58 -36.24 27.95
C THR A 37 -16.12 -37.04 29.14
N LYS A 38 -15.25 -37.47 30.06
CA LYS A 38 -15.68 -38.30 31.21
C LYS A 38 -16.69 -37.60 32.13
N ASN A 39 -16.55 -36.28 32.29
CA ASN A 39 -17.40 -35.48 33.16
C ASN A 39 -18.53 -34.77 32.42
N ASN A 40 -18.73 -35.05 31.12
CA ASN A 40 -19.73 -34.40 30.28
C ASN A 40 -19.63 -32.86 30.28
N ILE A 41 -18.41 -32.33 30.17
CA ILE A 41 -18.16 -30.89 30.06
C ILE A 41 -18.12 -30.53 28.57
N ASP A 42 -19.14 -29.79 28.11
CA ASP A 42 -19.32 -29.45 26.69
C ASP A 42 -18.29 -28.43 26.18
N LYS A 43 -17.97 -27.43 27.00
CA LYS A 43 -17.05 -26.34 26.65
C LYS A 43 -16.23 -25.83 27.82
N TYR A 44 -15.16 -25.13 27.49
CA TYR A 44 -14.36 -24.33 28.41
C TYR A 44 -14.24 -22.91 27.89
N GLU A 45 -14.37 -21.93 28.79
CA GLU A 45 -14.12 -20.51 28.50
C GLU A 45 -12.90 -20.06 29.29
N SER A 46 -11.95 -19.41 28.61
CA SER A 46 -10.72 -18.95 29.24
C SER A 46 -10.94 -17.70 30.11
N SER A 47 -9.90 -17.34 30.87
CA SER A 47 -9.78 -15.98 31.40
C SER A 47 -9.73 -14.95 30.27
N GLU A 48 -10.02 -13.70 30.60
CA GLU A 48 -9.87 -12.58 29.67
C GLU A 48 -8.40 -12.32 29.36
N PHE A 49 -8.12 -11.90 28.13
CA PHE A 49 -6.81 -11.42 27.69
C PHE A 49 -6.96 -10.27 26.71
N GLU A 50 -5.99 -9.37 26.71
CA GLU A 50 -6.00 -8.18 25.86
C GLU A 50 -5.22 -8.42 24.57
N ALA A 51 -5.81 -8.02 23.44
CA ALA A 51 -5.12 -8.00 22.16
C ALA A 51 -5.71 -6.93 21.24
N GLY A 52 -4.83 -6.09 20.68
CA GLY A 52 -5.21 -5.02 19.76
C GLY A 52 -6.12 -3.96 20.39
N GLY A 53 -6.06 -3.76 21.71
CA GLY A 53 -6.90 -2.82 22.45
C GLY A 53 -8.31 -3.34 22.79
N TYR A 54 -8.57 -4.64 22.64
CA TYR A 54 -9.84 -5.28 22.98
C TYR A 54 -9.60 -6.44 23.96
N GLN A 55 -10.61 -6.72 24.79
CA GLN A 55 -10.61 -7.89 25.68
C GLN A 55 -11.26 -9.08 24.98
N TRP A 56 -10.65 -10.26 25.16
CA TRP A 56 -11.04 -11.49 24.49
C TRP A 56 -11.10 -12.66 25.46
N LYS A 57 -11.94 -13.65 25.13
CA LYS A 57 -11.93 -14.99 25.72
C LYS A 57 -11.77 -16.03 24.62
N LEU A 58 -11.01 -17.07 24.92
CA LEU A 58 -10.94 -18.29 24.11
C LEU A 58 -12.05 -19.23 24.57
N ILE A 59 -12.85 -19.72 23.63
CA ILE A 59 -13.90 -20.72 23.90
C ILE A 59 -13.52 -21.99 23.16
N LEU A 60 -13.39 -23.07 23.90
CA LEU A 60 -13.02 -24.39 23.39
C LEU A 60 -14.19 -25.35 23.59
N TYR A 61 -14.55 -26.10 22.54
CA TYR A 61 -15.42 -27.27 22.64
C TYR A 61 -14.56 -28.52 22.38
N PRO A 62 -14.09 -29.19 23.45
CA PRO A 62 -13.16 -30.32 23.34
C PRO A 62 -13.71 -31.50 22.55
N ASN A 63 -15.03 -31.68 22.54
CA ASN A 63 -15.73 -32.77 21.84
C ASN A 63 -16.57 -32.27 20.65
N GLY A 64 -16.36 -31.01 20.25
CA GLY A 64 -17.03 -30.40 19.10
C GLY A 64 -18.31 -29.63 19.43
N ASP A 65 -18.51 -28.55 18.70
CA ASP A 65 -19.69 -27.70 18.76
C ASP A 65 -20.73 -28.16 17.72
N LYS A 66 -21.68 -28.98 18.16
CA LYS A 66 -22.77 -29.50 17.33
C LYS A 66 -23.64 -28.39 16.73
N SER A 67 -23.73 -27.24 17.39
CA SER A 67 -24.54 -26.12 16.88
C SER A 67 -23.96 -25.48 15.62
N ARG A 68 -22.68 -25.76 15.31
CA ARG A 68 -21.94 -25.22 14.17
C ARG A 68 -21.26 -26.31 13.34
N ASN A 69 -21.85 -27.50 13.28
CA ASN A 69 -21.37 -28.64 12.49
C ASN A 69 -19.93 -29.07 12.84
N GLY A 70 -19.56 -28.91 14.12
CA GLY A 70 -18.25 -29.23 14.67
C GLY A 70 -18.12 -30.66 15.18
N GLU A 71 -19.09 -31.55 14.91
CA GLU A 71 -19.05 -32.95 15.37
C GLU A 71 -17.74 -33.63 14.96
N ASP A 72 -17.22 -34.50 15.83
CA ASP A 72 -15.96 -35.23 15.66
C ASP A 72 -14.69 -34.36 15.52
N HIS A 73 -14.81 -33.06 15.80
CA HIS A 73 -13.68 -32.12 15.81
C HIS A 73 -13.61 -31.41 17.15
N ILE A 74 -12.43 -30.94 17.51
CA ILE A 74 -12.28 -29.85 18.46
C ILE A 74 -12.72 -28.58 17.75
N SER A 75 -13.62 -27.81 18.38
CA SER A 75 -14.01 -26.49 17.92
C SER A 75 -13.38 -25.42 18.80
N ILE A 76 -12.92 -24.33 18.18
CA ILE A 76 -12.27 -23.24 18.89
C ILE A 76 -12.77 -21.89 18.38
N TYR A 77 -13.03 -20.99 19.31
CA TYR A 77 -13.58 -19.66 19.05
C TYR A 77 -12.90 -18.60 19.90
N LEU A 78 -12.97 -17.37 19.41
CA LEU A 78 -12.57 -16.15 20.07
C LEU A 78 -13.82 -15.28 20.24
N ALA A 79 -14.15 -14.95 21.47
CA ALA A 79 -15.26 -14.08 21.81
C ALA A 79 -14.74 -12.76 22.40
N ALA A 80 -15.28 -11.64 21.91
CA ALA A 80 -15.04 -10.35 22.55
C ALA A 80 -15.66 -10.34 23.95
N SER A 81 -14.94 -9.77 24.92
CA SER A 81 -15.37 -9.68 26.32
C SER A 81 -15.36 -8.24 26.83
N GLY A 82 -15.94 -8.02 28.01
CA GLY A 82 -16.08 -6.70 28.65
C GLY A 82 -17.41 -5.97 28.38
N THR A 83 -17.59 -4.81 29.02
CA THR A 83 -18.78 -3.96 28.92
C THR A 83 -18.81 -3.24 27.57
N SER A 84 -19.70 -3.69 26.67
CA SER A 84 -19.94 -3.10 25.33
C SER A 84 -18.65 -2.89 24.49
N PRO A 85 -17.95 -3.97 24.07
CA PRO A 85 -16.76 -3.85 23.22
C PRO A 85 -17.04 -3.15 21.89
N PHE A 86 -18.31 -3.03 21.52
CA PHE A 86 -18.79 -2.35 20.31
C PHE A 86 -19.84 -1.31 20.70
N GLN A 87 -19.59 -0.03 20.42
CA GLN A 87 -20.64 1.00 20.45
C GLN A 87 -21.74 0.61 19.45
N LEU A 88 -23.00 0.97 19.72
CA LEU A 88 -24.11 0.68 18.82
C LEU A 88 -23.84 1.33 17.45
N GLY A 89 -23.62 0.52 16.41
CA GLY A 89 -23.21 0.96 15.06
C GLY A 89 -21.72 0.76 14.73
N GLY A 90 -20.89 0.48 15.72
CA GLY A 90 -19.48 0.12 15.55
C GLY A 90 -19.30 -1.35 15.15
N ALA A 91 -18.41 -1.61 14.20
CA ALA A 91 -17.95 -2.95 13.86
C ALA A 91 -16.44 -2.93 13.66
N ILE A 92 -15.78 -4.02 14.06
CA ILE A 92 -14.35 -4.23 13.80
C ILE A 92 -14.17 -5.43 12.89
N HIS A 93 -13.10 -5.42 12.11
CA HIS A 93 -12.68 -6.59 11.34
C HIS A 93 -11.53 -7.27 12.08
N VAL A 94 -11.67 -8.57 12.31
CA VAL A 94 -10.71 -9.36 13.09
C VAL A 94 -10.30 -10.56 12.26
N ALA A 95 -8.99 -10.76 12.11
CA ALA A 95 -8.43 -12.06 11.73
C ALA A 95 -7.90 -12.73 12.99
N VAL A 96 -8.11 -14.03 13.11
CA VAL A 96 -7.58 -14.83 14.22
C VAL A 96 -6.84 -16.04 13.67
N ARG A 97 -5.68 -16.33 14.26
CA ARG A 97 -4.98 -17.59 14.06
C ARG A 97 -5.06 -18.40 15.34
N PHE A 98 -5.55 -19.63 15.23
CA PHE A 98 -5.54 -20.58 16.32
C PHE A 98 -4.40 -21.57 16.13
N SER A 99 -3.68 -21.84 17.20
CA SER A 99 -2.54 -22.75 17.19
C SER A 99 -2.76 -23.94 18.11
N LEU A 100 -2.15 -25.06 17.78
CA LEU A 100 -2.07 -26.25 18.59
C LEU A 100 -0.62 -26.71 18.62
N TYR A 101 -0.08 -26.87 19.83
CA TYR A 101 1.32 -27.22 20.03
C TYR A 101 1.54 -28.72 19.81
N ASP A 102 2.44 -29.05 18.89
CA ASP A 102 3.04 -30.36 18.72
C ASP A 102 4.23 -30.46 19.68
N GLN A 103 4.02 -31.20 20.77
CA GLN A 103 4.98 -31.35 21.86
C GLN A 103 6.14 -32.29 21.50
N ILE A 104 6.04 -33.05 20.41
CA ILE A 104 7.09 -33.98 19.96
C ILE A 104 8.06 -33.24 19.04
N CYS A 105 7.53 -32.48 18.09
CA CYS A 105 8.34 -31.73 17.14
C CYS A 105 8.72 -30.31 17.61
N ASP A 106 8.25 -29.87 18.78
CA ASP A 106 8.47 -28.53 19.35
C ASP A 106 8.04 -27.40 18.40
N ARG A 107 6.82 -27.53 17.84
CA ARG A 107 6.26 -26.59 16.85
C ARG A 107 4.76 -26.44 16.99
N TYR A 108 4.20 -25.46 16.31
CA TYR A 108 2.78 -25.16 16.34
C TYR A 108 2.14 -25.40 14.98
N LEU A 109 1.12 -26.26 14.96
CA LEU A 109 0.14 -26.26 13.89
C LEU A 109 -0.75 -25.04 14.08
N THR A 110 -0.81 -24.17 13.08
CA THR A 110 -1.62 -22.96 13.12
C THR A 110 -2.63 -22.95 11.97
N LYS A 111 -3.88 -22.60 12.27
CA LYS A 111 -4.94 -22.39 11.29
C LYS A 111 -5.49 -20.98 11.42
N GLN A 112 -5.54 -20.27 10.31
CA GLN A 112 -6.18 -18.95 10.26
C GLN A 112 -7.67 -19.12 9.99
N GLY A 113 -8.51 -18.54 10.87
CA GLY A 113 -9.93 -18.39 10.61
C GLY A 113 -10.20 -17.28 9.60
N ARG A 114 -11.42 -17.27 9.05
CA ARG A 114 -11.86 -16.15 8.19
C ARG A 114 -11.80 -14.81 8.91
N VAL A 115 -11.55 -13.75 8.14
CA VAL A 115 -11.74 -12.39 8.62
C VAL A 115 -13.21 -12.22 9.00
N ALA A 116 -13.45 -11.92 10.27
CA ALA A 116 -14.79 -11.75 10.80
C ALA A 116 -15.06 -10.27 11.06
N ARG A 117 -16.25 -9.81 10.66
CA ARG A 117 -16.80 -8.53 11.10
C ARG A 117 -17.55 -8.75 12.40
N LEU A 118 -17.00 -8.26 13.50
CA LEU A 118 -17.60 -8.36 14.84
C LEU A 118 -18.30 -7.06 15.21
N HIS A 119 -19.46 -7.18 15.86
CA HIS A 119 -20.32 -6.06 16.27
C HIS A 119 -21.21 -6.49 17.44
N ALA A 120 -22.03 -5.57 17.99
CA ALA A 120 -22.87 -5.82 19.17
C ALA A 120 -23.70 -7.13 19.11
N PHE A 121 -24.26 -7.48 17.95
CA PHE A 121 -25.06 -8.71 17.77
C PHE A 121 -24.26 -9.96 17.34
N ARG A 122 -22.94 -9.84 17.14
CA ARG A 122 -22.05 -10.93 16.71
C ARG A 122 -20.65 -10.66 17.24
N ALA A 123 -20.41 -11.15 18.46
CA ALA A 123 -19.19 -10.88 19.21
C ALA A 123 -18.17 -12.03 19.17
N GLU A 124 -18.38 -13.03 18.30
CA GLU A 124 -17.54 -14.24 18.26
C GLU A 124 -17.18 -14.65 16.83
N CYS A 125 -15.95 -15.12 16.65
CA CYS A 125 -15.48 -15.80 15.46
C CYS A 125 -14.63 -17.02 15.81
N GLY A 126 -14.51 -18.00 14.91
CA GLY A 126 -13.71 -19.19 15.20
C GLY A 126 -13.71 -20.20 14.08
N VAL A 127 -13.25 -21.41 14.39
CA VAL A 127 -13.15 -22.54 13.45
C VAL A 127 -13.87 -23.74 14.07
N PRO A 128 -15.12 -24.03 13.67
CA PRO A 128 -15.89 -25.16 14.22
C PRO A 128 -15.19 -26.52 14.03
N ARG A 129 -14.47 -26.70 12.94
CA ARG A 129 -13.75 -27.93 12.59
C ARG A 129 -12.23 -27.74 12.67
N PHE A 130 -11.74 -27.25 13.82
CA PHE A 130 -10.33 -26.87 13.97
C PHE A 130 -9.38 -28.07 13.89
N MET A 131 -9.65 -29.15 14.63
CA MET A 131 -8.83 -30.36 14.62
C MET A 131 -9.70 -31.60 14.75
N THR A 132 -9.53 -32.62 13.91
CA THR A 132 -10.30 -33.87 14.08
C THR A 132 -9.92 -34.53 15.40
N LEU A 133 -10.89 -35.10 16.12
CA LEU A 133 -10.61 -35.82 17.38
C LEU A 133 -9.64 -36.98 17.15
N LYS A 134 -9.75 -37.65 16.00
CA LYS A 134 -8.83 -38.72 15.58
C LYS A 134 -7.38 -38.23 15.50
N ASN A 135 -7.11 -37.14 14.78
CA ASN A 135 -5.74 -36.65 14.62
C ASN A 135 -5.20 -36.04 15.92
N PHE A 136 -6.08 -35.42 16.71
CA PHE A 136 -5.71 -34.88 18.02
C PHE A 136 -5.25 -35.98 18.99
N ALA A 137 -5.98 -37.10 19.02
CA ALA A 137 -5.69 -38.22 19.92
C ALA A 137 -4.58 -39.15 19.43
N ASP A 138 -4.21 -39.07 18.15
CA ASP A 138 -3.09 -39.82 17.61
C ASP A 138 -1.77 -39.31 18.19
N ARG A 139 -1.14 -40.15 19.02
CA ARG A 139 0.11 -39.84 19.74
C ARG A 139 1.25 -39.46 18.81
N SER A 140 1.26 -39.94 17.56
CA SER A 140 2.31 -39.62 16.60
C SER A 140 2.31 -38.16 16.16
N ASN A 141 1.18 -37.44 16.33
CA ASN A 141 1.06 -36.03 15.99
C ASN A 141 1.47 -35.08 17.13
N GLY A 142 1.76 -35.59 18.33
CA GLY A 142 2.29 -34.80 19.46
C GLY A 142 1.35 -33.76 20.10
N TYR A 143 0.08 -33.69 19.68
CA TYR A 143 -0.87 -32.68 20.17
C TYR A 143 -1.40 -32.95 21.59
N LEU A 144 -1.56 -34.23 21.94
CA LEU A 144 -2.00 -34.68 23.26
C LEU A 144 -0.95 -35.65 23.84
N VAL A 145 -0.15 -35.16 24.78
CA VAL A 145 0.92 -35.92 25.45
C VAL A 145 0.63 -35.90 26.94
N ASP A 146 0.64 -37.07 27.59
CA ASP A 146 0.31 -37.22 29.02
C ASP A 146 -0.99 -36.52 29.43
N ASP A 147 -2.03 -36.70 28.60
CA ASP A 147 -3.34 -36.07 28.76
C ASP A 147 -3.29 -34.52 28.86
N THR A 148 -2.24 -33.92 28.30
CA THR A 148 -1.94 -32.49 28.34
C THR A 148 -1.80 -31.95 26.91
N CYS A 149 -2.39 -30.78 26.65
CA CYS A 149 -2.31 -30.09 25.36
C CYS A 149 -2.25 -28.57 25.53
N PHE A 150 -1.88 -27.87 24.45
CA PHE A 150 -1.74 -26.42 24.45
C PHE A 150 -2.40 -25.81 23.21
N PHE A 151 -3.39 -24.94 23.43
CA PHE A 151 -4.02 -24.14 22.38
C PHE A 151 -3.47 -22.71 22.42
N GLY A 152 -3.44 -22.07 21.26
CA GLY A 152 -2.93 -20.72 21.08
C GLY A 152 -3.87 -19.83 20.30
N ALA A 153 -3.77 -18.52 20.52
CA ALA A 153 -4.46 -17.52 19.71
C ALA A 153 -3.56 -16.32 19.37
N ASP A 154 -3.60 -15.91 18.10
CA ASP A 154 -3.11 -14.62 17.63
C ASP A 154 -4.28 -13.80 17.07
N VAL A 155 -4.47 -12.60 17.61
CA VAL A 155 -5.59 -11.73 17.25
C VAL A 155 -5.08 -10.52 16.47
N PHE A 156 -5.65 -10.29 15.30
CA PHE A 156 -5.27 -9.19 14.41
C PHE A 156 -6.48 -8.28 14.16
N ILE A 157 -6.43 -7.06 14.68
CA ILE A 157 -7.45 -6.04 14.42
C ILE A 157 -7.13 -5.36 13.09
N ILE A 158 -8.02 -5.53 12.11
CA ILE A 158 -7.88 -4.96 10.78
C ILE A 158 -8.60 -3.61 10.76
N LYS A 159 -7.81 -2.54 10.63
CA LYS A 159 -8.32 -1.18 10.44
C LYS A 159 -8.31 -0.86 8.95
N SER A 160 -9.44 -0.38 8.44
CA SER A 160 -9.55 0.12 7.06
C SER A 160 -9.00 1.55 6.98
N SER A 161 -7.68 1.69 6.95
CA SER A 161 -6.97 2.96 6.75
C SER A 161 -6.17 2.96 5.44
N GLY A 162 -6.64 2.22 4.44
CA GLY A 162 -5.98 2.11 3.15
C GLY A 162 -5.82 3.50 2.51
N VAL A 163 -4.63 3.76 1.98
CA VAL A 163 -4.36 4.96 1.18
C VAL A 163 -4.38 4.55 -0.28
N GLY A 164 -5.21 5.21 -1.08
CA GLY A 164 -5.28 5.01 -2.52
C GLY A 164 -4.88 6.28 -3.28
N GLU A 165 -4.45 6.11 -4.54
CA GLU A 165 -4.26 7.19 -5.49
C GLU A 165 -5.06 6.93 -6.77
N CYS A 166 -5.44 8.00 -7.45
CA CYS A 166 -6.13 7.98 -8.74
C CYS A 166 -5.23 8.64 -9.78
N VAL A 167 -4.91 7.89 -10.85
CA VAL A 167 -4.20 8.42 -12.01
C VAL A 167 -5.23 8.75 -13.08
N THR A 168 -5.33 10.02 -13.45
CA THR A 168 -6.17 10.48 -14.56
C THR A 168 -5.28 10.81 -15.75
N LEU A 169 -5.37 9.99 -16.81
CA LEU A 169 -4.71 10.26 -18.09
C LEU A 169 -5.64 11.07 -18.99
N LYS A 170 -5.08 11.99 -19.78
CA LYS A 170 -5.82 12.84 -20.71
C LYS A 170 -5.17 12.78 -22.09
N GLU A 171 -6.00 12.66 -23.13
CA GLU A 171 -5.58 13.05 -24.47
C GLU A 171 -5.54 14.57 -24.52
N SER A 172 -4.35 15.12 -24.75
CA SER A 172 -4.12 16.57 -24.72
C SER A 172 -3.33 16.98 -25.95
N THR A 173 -3.64 18.16 -26.47
CA THR A 173 -2.85 18.80 -27.54
C THR A 173 -1.58 19.43 -26.94
N SER A 174 -0.50 19.48 -27.72
CA SER A 174 0.68 20.25 -27.32
C SER A 174 0.44 21.75 -27.48
N TYR A 175 1.08 22.53 -26.62
CA TYR A 175 1.18 23.99 -26.75
C TYR A 175 2.66 24.36 -26.82
N THR A 176 3.02 25.25 -27.73
CA THR A 176 4.39 25.76 -27.86
C THR A 176 4.48 27.19 -27.34
N HIS A 177 5.25 27.38 -26.27
CA HIS A 177 5.63 28.70 -25.79
C HIS A 177 6.94 29.13 -26.45
N GLU A 178 6.97 30.32 -27.04
CA GLU A 178 8.17 30.91 -27.63
C GLU A 178 8.66 32.09 -26.80
N TRP A 179 9.86 31.95 -26.25
CA TRP A 179 10.51 32.97 -25.44
C TRP A 179 11.68 33.60 -26.20
N LYS A 180 11.50 34.84 -26.63
CA LYS A 180 12.53 35.61 -27.32
C LYS A 180 13.56 36.13 -26.33
N ILE A 181 14.83 35.87 -26.59
CA ILE A 181 15.97 36.31 -25.79
C ILE A 181 16.82 37.24 -26.64
N LEU A 182 17.06 38.43 -26.11
CA LEU A 182 17.98 39.38 -26.70
C LEU A 182 19.40 39.05 -26.22
N THR A 183 20.33 38.96 -27.16
CA THR A 183 21.78 38.83 -26.92
C THR A 183 22.15 37.70 -25.94
N LEU A 184 21.76 36.45 -26.24
CA LEU A 184 22.03 35.27 -25.40
C LEU A 184 23.49 35.16 -24.91
N PRO A 185 24.54 35.40 -25.74
CA PRO A 185 25.93 35.32 -25.30
C PRO A 185 26.33 36.38 -24.25
N SER A 186 25.60 37.49 -24.18
CA SER A 186 25.84 38.58 -23.23
C SER A 186 25.18 38.37 -21.88
N LEU A 187 24.28 37.39 -21.74
CA LEU A 187 23.70 37.08 -20.45
C LEU A 187 24.78 36.53 -19.51
N GLY A 188 24.88 37.13 -18.33
CA GLY A 188 25.75 36.69 -17.25
C GLY A 188 25.37 35.32 -16.67
N ASP A 189 25.90 34.99 -15.49
CA ASP A 189 25.72 33.68 -14.88
C ASP A 189 24.33 33.46 -14.25
N ASP A 190 23.52 34.52 -14.12
CA ASP A 190 22.22 34.46 -13.47
C ASP A 190 21.20 33.65 -14.26
N SER A 191 20.46 32.80 -13.54
CA SER A 191 19.32 32.08 -14.10
C SER A 191 18.17 33.02 -14.42
N ARG A 192 17.45 32.73 -15.51
CA ARG A 192 16.29 33.51 -15.95
C ARG A 192 15.09 32.60 -16.16
N TYR A 193 13.92 33.13 -15.83
CA TYR A 193 12.65 32.51 -16.15
C TYR A 193 11.99 33.22 -17.33
N SER A 194 11.31 32.46 -18.19
CA SER A 194 10.35 33.00 -19.14
C SER A 194 9.12 33.57 -18.44
N GLU A 195 8.27 34.24 -19.22
CA GLU A 195 6.88 34.47 -18.84
C GLU A 195 6.16 33.13 -18.58
N ALA A 196 5.19 33.16 -17.68
CA ALA A 196 4.39 31.97 -17.38
C ALA A 196 3.40 31.70 -18.51
N PHE A 197 3.24 30.42 -18.86
CA PHE A 197 2.23 29.95 -19.82
C PHE A 197 1.46 28.76 -19.23
N THR A 198 0.25 28.51 -19.72
CA THR A 198 -0.66 27.49 -19.13
C THR A 198 -0.88 26.35 -20.11
N VAL A 199 -0.71 25.10 -19.63
CA VAL A 199 -1.00 23.88 -20.38
C VAL A 199 -1.66 22.87 -19.43
N GLY A 200 -2.82 22.34 -19.82
CA GLY A 200 -3.55 21.33 -19.05
C GLY A 200 -3.86 21.74 -17.60
N ASP A 201 -4.30 22.98 -17.39
CA ASP A 201 -4.60 23.61 -16.10
C ASP A 201 -3.39 23.92 -15.20
N HIS A 202 -2.17 23.71 -15.70
CA HIS A 202 -0.94 23.94 -14.95
C HIS A 202 -0.13 25.07 -15.57
N LYS A 203 0.49 25.89 -14.71
CA LYS A 203 1.39 26.98 -15.12
C LYS A 203 2.81 26.49 -15.23
N TRP A 204 3.44 26.81 -16.35
CA TRP A 204 4.79 26.42 -16.69
C TRP A 204 5.63 27.64 -17.00
N LYS A 205 6.94 27.51 -16.79
CA LYS A 205 7.97 28.46 -17.23
C LYS A 205 9.14 27.70 -17.83
N VAL A 206 9.89 28.36 -18.68
CA VAL A 206 11.23 27.88 -19.07
C VAL A 206 12.24 28.52 -18.12
N LEU A 207 13.09 27.70 -17.51
CA LEU A 207 14.21 28.11 -16.68
C LEU A 207 15.50 27.94 -17.47
N LEU A 208 16.20 29.04 -17.69
CA LEU A 208 17.44 29.11 -18.44
C LEU A 208 18.62 29.44 -17.53
N TYR A 209 19.72 28.72 -17.69
CA TYR A 209 21.04 29.08 -17.19
C TYR A 209 21.94 29.37 -18.40
N PRO A 210 22.12 30.66 -18.78
CA PRO A 210 22.87 31.05 -19.98
C PRO A 210 24.28 30.48 -20.00
N ARG A 211 24.92 30.39 -18.83
CA ARG A 211 26.28 29.87 -18.65
C ARG A 211 26.33 28.55 -17.87
N GLY A 212 25.21 27.85 -17.77
CA GLY A 212 25.14 26.48 -17.28
C GLY A 212 24.75 26.30 -15.81
N ASN A 213 24.23 25.12 -15.51
CA ASN A 213 23.74 24.71 -14.19
C ASN A 213 24.68 23.69 -13.54
N GLN A 214 24.95 23.85 -12.23
CA GLN A 214 25.76 22.93 -11.41
C GLN A 214 27.09 22.56 -12.08
N ALA A 215 27.33 21.27 -12.34
CA ALA A 215 28.56 20.74 -12.93
C ALA A 215 28.81 21.24 -14.38
N ASN A 216 27.81 21.84 -15.03
CA ASN A 216 27.90 22.35 -16.40
C ASN A 216 28.21 23.86 -16.48
N ARG A 217 28.42 24.52 -15.34
CA ARG A 217 28.78 25.94 -15.28
C ARG A 217 30.03 26.23 -16.12
N GLY A 218 29.95 27.26 -16.95
CA GLY A 218 31.00 27.69 -17.88
C GLY A 218 31.19 26.79 -19.11
N GLN A 219 30.44 25.69 -19.25
CA GLN A 219 30.64 24.71 -20.33
C GLN A 219 29.45 24.62 -21.27
N ASN A 220 28.24 24.57 -20.73
CA ASN A 220 27.02 24.39 -21.51
C ASN A 220 25.95 25.43 -21.15
N LEU A 221 25.13 25.79 -22.12
CA LEU A 221 23.79 26.33 -21.89
C LEU A 221 22.95 25.25 -21.21
N SER A 222 22.19 25.60 -20.17
CA SER A 222 21.24 24.65 -19.54
C SER A 222 19.82 25.20 -19.62
N VAL A 223 18.86 24.33 -19.93
CA VAL A 223 17.45 24.73 -20.07
C VAL A 223 16.55 23.67 -19.44
N PHE A 224 15.57 24.13 -18.67
CA PHE A 224 14.63 23.29 -17.94
C PHE A 224 13.19 23.77 -18.15
N LEU A 225 12.25 22.84 -18.16
CA LEU A 225 10.83 23.13 -17.98
C LEU A 225 10.54 23.15 -16.49
N PHE A 226 9.92 24.21 -16.00
CA PHE A 226 9.60 24.46 -14.59
C PHE A 226 8.09 24.50 -14.39
N LEU A 227 7.57 23.70 -13.46
CA LEU A 227 6.17 23.74 -13.02
C LEU A 227 6.02 24.79 -11.91
N VAL A 228 5.28 25.86 -12.18
CA VAL A 228 5.28 27.08 -11.36
C VAL A 228 4.77 26.85 -9.95
N ASP A 229 3.67 26.11 -9.81
CA ASP A 229 2.99 25.89 -8.53
C ASP A 229 3.28 24.48 -7.98
N ALA A 230 4.43 23.90 -8.33
CA ALA A 230 4.80 22.54 -7.93
C ALA A 230 4.85 22.37 -6.41
N GLU A 231 5.33 23.37 -5.66
CA GLU A 231 5.36 23.31 -4.19
C GLU A 231 3.96 23.29 -3.56
N LYS A 232 2.92 23.70 -4.29
CA LYS A 232 1.52 23.67 -3.82
C LYS A 232 0.86 22.31 -3.99
N LEU A 233 1.52 21.38 -4.70
CA LEU A 233 1.04 20.00 -4.83
C LEU A 233 1.14 19.29 -3.48
N ALA A 234 0.01 18.78 -3.00
CA ALA A 234 -0.04 17.98 -1.79
C ALA A 234 0.77 16.68 -1.94
N ALA A 235 1.14 16.06 -0.81
CA ALA A 235 1.85 14.78 -0.82
C ALA A 235 1.06 13.72 -1.64
N GLY A 236 1.74 13.15 -2.64
CA GLY A 236 1.17 12.18 -3.58
C GLY A 236 0.61 12.78 -4.88
N GLN A 237 0.40 14.10 -4.96
CA GLN A 237 -0.03 14.75 -6.20
C GLN A 237 1.14 14.90 -7.18
N LYS A 238 0.87 14.61 -8.45
CA LYS A 238 1.86 14.68 -9.54
C LYS A 238 1.21 15.11 -10.84
N VAL A 239 2.00 15.71 -11.72
CA VAL A 239 1.58 16.15 -13.06
C VAL A 239 2.50 15.51 -14.07
N ASN A 240 1.97 14.71 -15.01
CA ASN A 240 2.76 14.17 -16.11
C ASN A 240 2.75 15.15 -17.27
N ALA A 241 3.93 15.52 -17.75
CA ALA A 241 4.06 16.27 -18.98
C ALA A 241 5.11 15.67 -19.90
N ARG A 242 4.78 15.63 -21.18
CA ARG A 242 5.72 15.42 -22.28
C ARG A 242 6.14 16.78 -22.81
N PHE A 243 7.43 17.01 -22.97
CA PHE A 243 7.93 18.28 -23.46
C PHE A 243 9.21 18.14 -24.28
N VAL A 244 9.44 19.13 -25.14
CA VAL A 244 10.68 19.31 -25.89
C VAL A 244 11.01 20.80 -25.92
N ILE A 245 12.28 21.13 -25.72
CA ILE A 245 12.76 22.52 -25.76
C ILE A 245 13.72 22.67 -26.94
N ARG A 246 13.54 23.74 -27.71
CA ARG A 246 14.29 24.02 -28.93
C ARG A 246 14.96 25.38 -28.82
N LEU A 247 16.19 25.49 -29.30
CA LEU A 247 16.83 26.77 -29.54
C LEU A 247 16.74 27.10 -31.03
N LYS A 248 16.08 28.22 -31.34
CA LYS A 248 15.93 28.74 -32.70
C LYS A 248 16.75 30.01 -32.85
N GLY A 249 17.43 30.17 -33.97
CA GLY A 249 18.09 31.41 -34.35
C GLY A 249 17.19 32.35 -35.13
N PRO A 250 17.80 33.34 -35.81
CA PRO A 250 17.10 34.20 -36.77
C PRO A 250 16.33 33.36 -37.81
N TYR A 251 15.18 33.88 -38.26
CA TYR A 251 14.33 33.23 -39.28
C TYR A 251 13.77 31.84 -38.91
N ASN A 252 13.63 31.53 -37.61
CA ASN A 252 13.07 30.26 -37.11
C ASN A 252 13.88 28.99 -37.43
N VAL A 253 15.16 29.13 -37.78
CA VAL A 253 16.06 27.98 -37.97
C VAL A 253 16.32 27.30 -36.62
N VAL A 254 16.04 26.00 -36.52
CA VAL A 254 16.28 25.21 -35.31
C VAL A 254 17.77 24.86 -35.21
N HIS A 255 18.47 25.42 -34.23
CA HIS A 255 19.89 25.15 -33.99
C HIS A 255 20.14 23.93 -33.10
N HIS A 256 19.22 23.67 -32.18
CA HIS A 256 19.28 22.50 -31.30
C HIS A 256 17.88 22.07 -30.84
N GLN A 257 17.65 20.75 -30.85
CA GLN A 257 16.43 20.11 -30.38
C GLN A 257 16.81 18.71 -29.85
N PRO A 258 16.76 18.49 -28.53
CA PRO A 258 16.82 17.15 -27.96
C PRO A 258 15.57 16.32 -28.31
N GLU A 259 15.63 15.03 -28.05
CA GLU A 259 14.44 14.17 -28.04
C GLU A 259 13.43 14.66 -27.01
N ALA A 260 12.13 14.48 -27.30
CA ALA A 260 11.09 14.83 -26.36
C ALA A 260 11.16 13.94 -25.11
N TRP A 261 10.96 14.54 -23.94
CA TRP A 261 11.04 13.86 -22.66
C TRP A 261 9.68 13.85 -21.97
N THR A 262 9.38 12.79 -21.23
CA THR A 262 8.16 12.68 -20.41
C THR A 262 8.54 12.55 -18.95
N MET A 263 7.94 13.38 -18.09
CA MET A 263 8.27 13.44 -16.66
C MET A 263 7.04 13.64 -15.79
N TRP A 264 7.07 13.05 -14.60
CA TRP A 264 6.15 13.36 -13.51
C TRP A 264 6.74 14.45 -12.63
N PHE A 265 6.16 15.63 -12.68
CA PHE A 265 6.46 16.75 -11.81
C PHE A 265 5.70 16.61 -10.49
N SER A 266 6.32 17.02 -9.40
CA SER A 266 5.77 16.96 -8.03
C SER A 266 6.36 18.09 -7.19
N SER A 267 5.94 18.20 -5.93
CA SER A 267 6.55 19.12 -4.97
C SER A 267 8.06 18.85 -4.72
N SER A 268 8.55 17.64 -5.02
CA SER A 268 9.98 17.30 -4.96
C SER A 268 10.71 17.39 -6.29
N ILE A 269 9.98 17.40 -7.42
CA ILE A 269 10.53 17.50 -8.78
C ILE A 269 9.79 18.66 -9.48
N THR A 270 10.25 19.87 -9.19
CA THR A 270 9.61 21.10 -9.70
C THR A 270 10.02 21.44 -11.13
N ASN A 271 11.14 20.88 -11.60
CA ASN A 271 11.64 21.09 -12.94
C ASN A 271 12.42 19.91 -13.49
N TRP A 272 12.52 19.84 -14.82
CA TRP A 272 13.34 18.87 -15.52
C TRP A 272 13.77 19.41 -16.88
N GLY A 273 14.91 18.95 -17.39
CA GLY A 273 15.44 19.39 -18.66
C GLY A 273 16.86 18.94 -18.87
N TRP A 274 17.66 19.79 -19.50
CA TRP A 274 19.00 19.45 -19.98
C TRP A 274 20.05 20.35 -19.33
N PRO A 275 20.77 19.85 -18.31
CA PRO A 275 21.94 20.53 -17.75
C PRO A 275 23.04 20.79 -18.78
N ALA A 276 23.19 19.90 -19.77
CA ALA A 276 24.09 20.06 -20.91
C ALA A 276 23.26 20.20 -22.20
N PHE A 277 22.45 21.26 -22.31
CA PHE A 277 21.58 21.46 -23.47
C PHE A 277 22.38 21.77 -24.73
N MET A 278 23.36 22.66 -24.66
CA MET A 278 24.22 22.98 -25.80
C MET A 278 25.57 23.54 -25.34
N PRO A 279 26.71 23.11 -25.89
CA PRO A 279 28.03 23.67 -25.53
C PRO A 279 28.08 25.17 -25.82
N LEU A 280 28.63 25.97 -24.89
CA LEU A 280 28.68 27.43 -25.02
C LEU A 280 29.49 27.87 -26.25
N LYS A 281 30.53 27.11 -26.62
CA LYS A 281 31.28 27.34 -27.86
C LYS A 281 30.37 27.30 -29.08
N THR A 282 29.51 26.28 -29.17
CA THR A 282 28.56 26.12 -30.28
C THR A 282 27.45 27.17 -30.23
N VAL A 283 27.04 27.60 -29.04
CA VAL A 283 26.08 28.71 -28.90
C VAL A 283 26.66 29.99 -29.51
N GLY A 284 27.91 30.36 -29.19
CA GLY A 284 28.56 31.55 -29.75
C GLY A 284 28.79 31.50 -31.27
N GLU A 285 28.99 30.30 -31.84
CA GLU A 285 29.13 30.12 -33.29
C GLU A 285 27.80 30.21 -34.05
N ARG A 286 26.69 29.76 -33.45
CA ARG A 286 25.39 29.60 -34.12
C ARG A 286 24.38 30.68 -33.81
N VAL A 287 24.50 31.33 -32.66
CA VAL A 287 23.62 32.40 -32.23
C VAL A 287 24.41 33.70 -32.37
N SER A 288 24.14 34.47 -33.44
CA SER A 288 24.70 35.82 -33.63
C SER A 288 24.31 36.75 -32.46
N ASP A 289 24.91 37.95 -32.40
CA ASP A 289 24.52 39.01 -31.45
C ASP A 289 23.05 39.49 -31.59
N ASP A 290 22.27 38.89 -32.48
CA ASP A 290 20.85 39.13 -32.63
C ASP A 290 19.99 38.38 -31.59
N SER A 291 18.68 38.50 -31.72
CA SER A 291 17.73 37.77 -30.87
C SER A 291 17.64 36.29 -31.23
N CYS A 292 17.62 35.41 -30.24
CA CYS A 292 17.25 34.00 -30.40
C CYS A 292 15.91 33.70 -29.74
N VAL A 293 15.37 32.51 -29.98
CA VAL A 293 14.10 32.06 -29.40
C VAL A 293 14.29 30.69 -28.76
N ILE A 294 13.90 30.56 -27.49
CA ILE A 294 13.72 29.27 -26.84
C ILE A 294 12.25 28.89 -26.97
N ALA A 295 11.97 27.81 -27.72
CA ALA A 295 10.63 27.29 -27.90
C ALA A 295 10.42 26.02 -27.05
N ALA A 296 9.50 26.06 -26.09
CA ALA A 296 9.12 24.91 -25.27
C ALA A 296 7.75 24.40 -25.71
N GLU A 297 7.73 23.22 -26.31
CA GLU A 297 6.49 22.50 -26.63
C GLU A 297 6.16 21.55 -25.47
N VAL A 298 4.96 21.68 -24.91
CA VAL A 298 4.53 20.96 -23.71
C VAL A 298 3.15 20.36 -23.93
N THR A 299 2.96 19.12 -23.48
CA THR A 299 1.69 18.41 -23.42
C THR A 299 1.52 17.83 -22.02
N VAL A 300 0.42 18.14 -21.34
CA VAL A 300 0.08 17.49 -20.06
C VAL A 300 -0.68 16.20 -20.33
N LEU A 301 -0.10 15.06 -19.95
CA LEU A 301 -0.65 13.73 -20.25
C LEU A 301 -1.50 13.16 -19.11
N GLY A 302 -1.39 13.71 -17.91
CA GLY A 302 -2.21 13.27 -16.79
C GLY A 302 -1.81 13.83 -15.44
N THR A 303 -2.60 13.50 -14.42
CA THR A 303 -2.38 13.92 -13.04
C THR A 303 -2.62 12.76 -12.08
N VAL A 304 -1.95 12.80 -10.93
CA VAL A 304 -2.22 11.91 -9.79
C VAL A 304 -2.88 12.70 -8.67
N SER A 305 -3.97 12.17 -8.12
CA SER A 305 -4.63 12.70 -6.92
C SER A 305 -4.81 11.59 -5.88
N LYS A 306 -5.10 11.96 -4.64
CA LYS A 306 -5.53 10.99 -3.63
C LYS A 306 -6.90 10.42 -4.01
N LEU A 307 -7.10 9.14 -3.73
CA LEU A 307 -8.42 8.51 -3.78
C LEU A 307 -9.24 9.05 -2.59
N PRO A 308 -10.51 9.45 -2.79
CA PRO A 308 -11.38 9.92 -1.70
C PRO A 308 -11.57 8.91 -0.57
#